data_AF-A0A959I8R7-F1
#
_entry.id   AF-A0A959I8R7-F1
#
_cell.length_a   1.000
_cell.length_b   1.000
_cell.length_c   1.000
_cell.angle_alpha   90.00
_cell.angle_beta   90.00
_cell.angle_gamma   90.00
#
_symmetry.space_group_name_H-M   'P 1'
#
loop_
_entity.id
_entity.type
_entity.pdbx_description
1 polymer ?
#
loop_
_entity_poly.entity_id
_entity_poly.type
_entity_poly.pdbx_seq_one_letter_code
_entity_poly.pdbx_strand_id
1 'polypeptide(L)'
;MSTEKHHVVYSELSEAVRIAEWEELEDRQPAHALVENTDLVLIRFGDRISVLYGRCLHRGALLADGFVDDRDNLICGVHHWDYRIDTGVSEYNNEEQLHAFKAAVHKGGVFVDRAEIVAFEELHPQPFQRGQYLGAYADTHPEDTEPYTRQIQELAR
;
A
#
# COMPACT_ATOMS: atom_id res chain seq x y z
N MET A 1 -12.98 17.03 -14.30
CA MET A 1 -12.67 18.18 -13.42
C MET A 1 -11.31 17.86 -12.81
N SER A 2 -10.27 18.62 -13.21
CA SER A 2 -8.88 18.34 -12.87
C SER A 2 -8.67 18.53 -11.37
N THR A 3 -8.56 17.44 -10.62
CA THR A 3 -8.06 17.47 -9.25
C THR A 3 -6.55 17.65 -9.33
N GLU A 4 -6.08 18.89 -9.35
CA GLU A 4 -4.70 19.19 -8.97
C GLU A 4 -4.50 18.65 -7.55
N LYS A 5 -3.94 17.44 -7.44
CA LYS A 5 -3.54 16.89 -6.15
C LYS A 5 -2.46 17.80 -5.61
N HIS A 6 -2.83 18.60 -4.62
CA HIS A 6 -1.95 19.47 -3.86
C HIS A 6 -0.70 18.69 -3.45
N HIS A 7 0.48 19.17 -3.86
CA HIS A 7 1.75 18.68 -3.33
C HIS A 7 1.74 18.95 -1.82
N VAL A 8 1.56 17.90 -1.02
CA VAL A 8 1.61 18.02 0.44
C VAL A 8 3.03 18.45 0.82
N VAL A 9 3.14 19.57 1.54
CA VAL A 9 4.43 20.03 2.05
C VAL A 9 4.63 19.52 3.47
N TYR A 10 5.89 19.31 3.85
CA TYR A 10 6.25 18.70 5.14
C TYR A 10 5.58 19.35 6.37
N SER A 11 5.38 20.67 6.35
CA SER A 11 4.74 21.41 7.44
C SER A 11 3.23 21.13 7.61
N GLU A 12 2.60 20.45 6.66
CA GLU A 12 1.19 20.03 6.73
C GLU A 12 1.02 18.66 7.41
N LEU A 13 2.10 17.93 7.66
CA LEU A 13 2.08 16.67 8.40
C LEU A 13 2.06 16.97 9.91
N SER A 14 1.02 16.51 10.60
CA SER A 14 0.86 16.75 12.04
C SER A 14 1.82 15.89 12.88
N GLU A 15 1.91 14.59 12.58
CA GLU A 15 2.87 13.66 13.18
C GLU A 15 3.75 13.03 12.08
N ALA A 16 4.72 13.79 11.57
CA ALA A 16 5.57 13.32 10.48
C ALA A 16 6.44 12.12 10.88
N VAL A 17 6.31 11.00 10.15
CA VAL A 17 7.16 9.81 10.26
C VAL A 17 7.88 9.57 8.95
N ARG A 18 9.20 9.38 9.03
CA ARG A 18 10.04 9.06 7.88
C ARG A 18 9.86 7.59 7.51
N ILE A 19 9.62 7.31 6.23
CA ILE A 19 9.36 5.94 5.74
C ILE A 19 10.37 5.44 4.71
N ALA A 20 11.09 6.32 4.04
CA ALA A 20 12.15 5.96 3.08
C ALA A 20 13.12 7.12 2.83
N GLU A 21 14.31 6.82 2.32
CA GLU A 21 15.18 7.79 1.63
C GLU A 21 14.71 7.95 0.16
N TRP A 22 14.60 9.18 -0.32
CA TRP A 22 14.16 9.47 -1.70
C TRP A 22 15.07 8.83 -2.75
N GLU A 23 16.38 8.81 -2.48
CA GLU A 23 17.37 8.27 -3.40
C GLU A 23 17.37 6.74 -3.47
N GLU A 24 16.81 6.06 -2.47
CA GLU A 24 16.65 4.59 -2.45
C GLU A 24 15.39 4.14 -3.21
N LEU A 25 14.48 5.07 -3.55
CA LEU A 25 13.30 4.78 -4.35
C LEU A 25 13.62 4.91 -5.83
N GLU A 26 13.59 3.79 -6.54
CA GLU A 26 13.69 3.74 -8.00
C GLU A 26 12.38 4.23 -8.65
N ASP A 27 12.50 4.79 -9.86
CA ASP A 27 11.33 5.25 -10.61
C ASP A 27 10.42 4.07 -10.98
N ARG A 28 9.14 4.18 -10.64
CA ARG A 28 8.09 3.17 -10.90
C ARG A 28 8.37 1.79 -10.33
N GLN A 29 9.23 1.69 -9.33
CA GLN A 29 9.43 0.45 -8.58
C GLN A 29 8.69 0.54 -7.23
N PRO A 30 7.73 -0.36 -6.96
CA PRO A 30 7.07 -0.40 -5.66
C PRO A 30 8.07 -0.69 -4.54
N ALA A 31 7.97 0.06 -3.44
CA ALA A 31 8.73 -0.19 -2.22
C ALA A 31 7.78 -0.34 -1.03
N HIS A 32 8.20 -1.13 -0.04
CA HIS A 32 7.43 -1.37 1.18
C HIS A 32 7.81 -0.40 2.29
N ALA A 33 6.81 0.04 3.06
CA ALA A 33 7.03 0.53 4.42
C ALA A 33 5.91 0.02 5.34
N LEU A 34 6.18 0.03 6.63
CA LEU A 34 5.20 -0.30 7.68
C LEU A 34 5.19 0.84 8.70
N VAL A 35 4.00 1.40 8.95
CA VAL A 35 3.78 2.38 10.02
C VAL A 35 2.64 1.88 10.88
N GLU A 36 2.88 1.80 12.19
CA GLU A 36 2.01 1.06 13.12
C GLU A 36 1.83 -0.40 12.65
N ASN A 37 0.60 -0.85 12.37
CA ASN A 37 0.34 -2.15 11.79
C ASN A 37 -0.08 -2.08 10.31
N THR A 38 -0.10 -0.88 9.72
CA THR A 38 -0.57 -0.62 8.36
C THR A 38 0.58 -0.69 7.36
N ASP A 39 0.51 -1.65 6.44
CA ASP A 39 1.44 -1.75 5.32
C ASP A 39 1.17 -0.61 4.32
N LEU A 40 2.24 -0.04 3.80
CA LEU A 40 2.23 1.01 2.79
C LEU A 40 2.97 0.52 1.55
N VAL A 41 2.53 1.00 0.38
CA VAL A 41 3.27 0.86 -0.87
C VAL A 41 3.66 2.25 -1.36
N LEU A 42 4.96 2.44 -1.56
CA LEU A 42 5.57 3.67 -2.01
C LEU A 42 5.90 3.52 -3.49
N ILE A 43 5.46 4.46 -4.32
CA ILE A 43 5.76 4.48 -5.75
C ILE A 43 6.26 5.87 -6.11
N ARG A 44 7.54 5.98 -6.40
CA ARG A 44 8.13 7.18 -7.02
C ARG A 44 7.80 7.17 -8.51
N PHE A 45 7.40 8.31 -9.07
CA PHE A 45 7.22 8.46 -10.51
C PHE A 45 7.54 9.89 -10.94
N GLY A 46 8.66 10.04 -11.65
CA GLY A 46 9.27 11.33 -11.92
C GLY A 46 9.76 12.01 -10.65
N ASP A 47 9.22 13.19 -10.37
CA ASP A 47 9.46 14.02 -9.19
C ASP A 47 8.36 13.88 -8.12
N ARG A 48 7.42 12.94 -8.33
CA ARG A 48 6.28 12.68 -7.44
C ARG A 48 6.44 11.36 -6.72
N ILE A 49 5.69 11.23 -5.62
CA ILE A 49 5.56 10.02 -4.82
C ILE A 49 4.09 9.79 -4.51
N SER A 50 3.66 8.55 -4.64
CA SER A 50 2.42 8.07 -4.05
C SER A 50 2.77 7.18 -2.87
N VAL A 51 2.04 7.36 -1.77
CA VAL A 51 2.04 6.43 -0.64
C VAL A 51 0.62 5.96 -0.46
N LEU A 52 0.38 4.70 -0.85
CA LEU A 52 -0.94 4.09 -0.85
C LEU A 52 -1.00 2.98 0.22
N TYR A 53 -2.20 2.54 0.56
CA TYR A 53 -2.39 1.30 1.32
C TYR A 53 -1.69 0.14 0.61
N GLY A 54 -0.84 -0.57 1.35
CA GLY A 54 0.15 -1.50 0.81
C GLY A 54 -0.35 -2.91 0.55
N ARG A 55 -1.64 -3.19 0.75
CA ARG A 55 -2.24 -4.51 0.57
C ARG A 55 -3.27 -4.49 -0.54
N CYS A 56 -3.21 -5.48 -1.40
CA CYS A 56 -4.17 -5.66 -2.48
C CYS A 56 -5.57 -5.87 -1.89
N LEU A 57 -6.55 -5.05 -2.29
CA LEU A 57 -7.93 -5.14 -1.80
C LEU A 57 -8.59 -6.48 -2.16
N HIS A 58 -8.11 -7.13 -3.23
CA HIS A 58 -8.55 -8.47 -3.58
C HIS A 58 -8.30 -9.47 -2.45
N ARG A 59 -7.04 -9.73 -2.01
CA ARG A 59 -6.74 -10.80 -1.04
C ARG A 59 -5.58 -10.52 -0.05
N GLY A 60 -5.20 -9.26 0.13
CA GLY A 60 -4.22 -8.88 1.15
C GLY A 60 -2.76 -9.17 0.82
N ALA A 61 -2.43 -9.46 -0.45
CA ALA A 61 -1.04 -9.57 -0.89
C ALA A 61 -0.30 -8.22 -0.74
N LEU A 62 0.99 -8.26 -0.43
CA LEU A 62 1.83 -7.06 -0.40
C LEU A 62 1.98 -6.49 -1.82
N LEU A 63 1.54 -5.25 -2.02
CA LEU A 63 1.67 -4.59 -3.32
C LEU A 63 3.11 -4.14 -3.61
N ALA A 64 3.95 -4.06 -2.58
CA ALA A 64 5.39 -3.84 -2.75
C ALA A 64 6.09 -5.01 -3.47
N ASP A 65 5.53 -6.22 -3.42
CA ASP A 65 6.02 -7.39 -4.19
C ASP A 65 5.45 -7.42 -5.62
N GLY A 66 4.70 -6.40 -6.01
CA GLY A 66 4.17 -6.21 -7.35
C GLY A 66 5.13 -5.47 -8.29
N PHE A 67 4.56 -4.88 -9.33
CA PHE A 67 5.30 -4.06 -10.29
C PHE A 67 4.40 -2.96 -10.86
N VAL A 68 4.99 -1.94 -11.50
CA VAL A 68 4.23 -0.94 -12.26
C VAL A 68 4.28 -1.27 -13.75
N ASP A 69 3.12 -1.29 -14.42
CA ASP A 69 3.03 -1.55 -15.85
C ASP A 69 3.33 -0.30 -16.72
N ASP A 70 3.28 -0.47 -18.04
CA ASP A 70 3.53 0.60 -19.02
C ASP A 70 2.45 1.68 -19.04
N ARG A 71 1.33 1.48 -18.32
CA ARG A 71 0.21 2.41 -18.21
C ARG A 71 0.19 3.15 -16.89
N ASP A 72 1.21 3.00 -16.04
CA ASP A 72 1.26 3.56 -14.68
C ASP A 72 0.23 2.92 -13.74
N ASN A 73 -0.03 1.61 -13.88
CA ASN A 73 -0.78 0.81 -12.91
C ASN A 73 0.17 0.04 -12.00
N LEU A 74 -0.06 0.10 -10.69
CA LEU A 74 0.46 -0.83 -9.71
C LEU A 74 -0.26 -2.17 -9.84
N ILE A 75 0.47 -3.19 -10.26
CA ILE A 75 -0.02 -4.55 -10.48
C ILE A 75 0.40 -5.45 -9.31
N CYS A 76 -0.58 -6.09 -8.69
CA CYS A 76 -0.35 -7.10 -7.67
C CYS A 76 0.37 -8.32 -8.25
N GLY A 77 1.48 -8.75 -7.63
CA GLY A 77 2.32 -9.86 -8.11
C GLY A 77 1.71 -11.26 -8.02
N VAL A 78 0.46 -11.40 -7.54
CA VAL A 78 -0.22 -12.70 -7.38
C VAL A 78 -1.30 -12.92 -8.44
N HIS A 79 -2.36 -12.10 -8.42
CA HIS A 79 -3.52 -12.25 -9.31
C HIS A 79 -3.66 -11.11 -10.32
N HIS A 80 -2.63 -10.27 -10.48
CA HIS A 80 -2.57 -9.14 -11.42
C HIS A 80 -3.68 -8.10 -11.26
N TRP A 81 -4.26 -7.96 -10.07
CA TRP A 81 -5.17 -6.86 -9.77
C TRP A 81 -4.43 -5.53 -9.88
N ASP A 82 -5.08 -4.53 -10.46
CA ASP A 82 -4.48 -3.27 -10.83
C ASP A 82 -5.02 -2.08 -10.00
N TYR A 83 -4.16 -1.10 -9.79
CA TYR A 83 -4.51 0.21 -9.23
C TYR A 83 -3.65 1.28 -9.87
N ARG A 84 -4.26 2.39 -10.31
CA ARG A 84 -3.52 3.57 -10.80
C ARG A 84 -2.52 4.06 -9.75
N ILE A 85 -1.24 4.24 -10.09
CA ILE A 85 -0.23 4.70 -9.11
C ILE A 85 -0.54 6.11 -8.57
N ASP A 86 -1.19 6.96 -9.36
CA ASP A 86 -1.46 8.36 -9.02
C ASP A 86 -2.76 8.55 -8.21
N THR A 87 -3.75 7.67 -8.36
CA THR A 87 -5.07 7.81 -7.73
C THR A 87 -5.44 6.67 -6.78
N GLY A 88 -4.78 5.52 -6.89
CA GLY A 88 -5.12 4.29 -6.18
C GLY A 88 -6.38 3.58 -6.71
N VAL A 89 -7.05 4.12 -7.73
CA VAL A 89 -8.29 3.56 -8.29
C VAL A 89 -7.95 2.40 -9.22
N SER A 90 -8.67 1.29 -9.14
CA SER A 90 -8.55 0.20 -10.13
C SER A 90 -9.17 0.61 -11.47
N GLU A 91 -8.46 0.36 -12.58
CA GLU A 91 -8.99 0.55 -13.94
C GLU A 91 -10.06 -0.51 -14.26
N TYR A 92 -9.94 -1.70 -13.68
CA TYR A 92 -10.92 -2.78 -13.84
C TYR A 92 -12.22 -2.52 -13.07
N ASN A 93 -12.13 -2.04 -11.83
CA ASN A 93 -13.28 -1.73 -10.99
C ASN A 93 -13.11 -0.36 -10.29
N ASN A 94 -13.74 0.69 -10.81
CA ASN A 94 -13.56 2.03 -10.27
C ASN A 94 -14.19 2.24 -8.87
N GLU A 95 -14.96 1.27 -8.35
CA GLU A 95 -15.42 1.28 -6.96
C GLU A 95 -14.30 0.88 -5.98
N GLU A 96 -13.26 0.21 -6.48
CA GLU A 96 -12.09 -0.19 -5.69
C GLU A 96 -10.99 0.87 -5.78
N GLN A 97 -10.64 1.42 -4.61
CA GLN A 97 -9.62 2.44 -4.49
C GLN A 97 -8.77 2.21 -3.24
N LEU A 98 -7.45 2.13 -3.43
CA LEU A 98 -6.50 2.16 -2.32
C LEU A 98 -6.54 3.52 -1.63
N HIS A 99 -6.54 3.53 -0.29
CA HIS A 99 -6.40 4.76 0.47
C HIS A 99 -5.04 5.40 0.15
N ALA A 100 -5.04 6.67 -0.22
CA ALA A 100 -3.84 7.46 -0.45
C ALA A 100 -3.54 8.28 0.79
N PHE A 101 -2.36 8.07 1.38
CA PHE A 101 -1.91 8.80 2.55
C PHE A 101 -1.23 10.10 2.16
N LYS A 102 -1.33 11.13 3.00
CA LYS A 102 -0.54 12.34 2.84
C LYS A 102 0.94 12.00 2.95
N ALA A 103 1.71 12.41 1.94
CA ALA A 103 3.15 12.20 1.91
C ALA A 103 3.90 13.43 1.43
N ALA A 104 5.03 13.72 2.05
CA ALA A 104 5.89 14.84 1.69
C ALA A 104 7.35 14.40 1.55
N VAL A 105 8.04 14.98 0.57
CA VAL A 105 9.50 14.84 0.44
C VAL A 105 10.18 16.03 1.10
N HIS A 106 11.07 15.79 2.05
CA HIS A 106 11.79 16.84 2.76
C HIS A 106 13.22 16.44 3.09
N LYS A 107 14.19 17.26 2.68
CA LYS A 107 15.63 17.04 2.94
C LYS A 107 16.08 15.60 2.59
N GLY A 108 15.65 15.10 1.43
CA GLY A 108 15.99 13.76 0.94
C GLY A 108 15.15 12.62 1.53
N GLY A 109 14.26 12.88 2.50
CA GLY A 109 13.40 11.85 3.08
C GLY A 109 11.97 11.90 2.58
N VAL A 110 11.31 10.74 2.53
CA VAL A 110 9.87 10.60 2.34
C VAL A 110 9.20 10.43 3.69
N PHE A 111 8.16 11.23 3.94
CA PHE A 111 7.43 11.27 5.21
C PHE A 111 5.93 11.09 4.98
N VAL A 112 5.24 10.51 5.94
CA VAL A 112 3.78 10.41 6.03
C VAL A 112 3.27 10.98 7.35
N ASP A 113 1.98 11.27 7.44
CA ASP A 113 1.33 11.67 8.70
C ASP A 113 0.88 10.43 9.49
N ARG A 114 1.54 10.16 10.61
CA ARG A 114 1.20 9.03 11.49
C ARG A 114 -0.21 9.14 12.05
N ALA A 115 -0.69 10.35 12.35
CA ALA A 115 -2.03 10.53 12.89
C ALA A 115 -3.12 10.10 11.88
N GLU A 116 -2.88 10.32 10.58
CA GLU A 116 -3.74 9.83 9.51
C GLU A 116 -3.75 8.30 9.46
N ILE A 117 -2.58 7.66 9.58
CA ILE A 117 -2.46 6.20 9.54
C ILE A 117 -3.15 5.56 10.73
N VAL A 118 -3.00 6.10 11.94
CA VAL A 118 -3.70 5.62 13.14
C VAL A 118 -5.22 5.72 12.94
N ALA A 119 -5.72 6.87 12.46
CA ALA A 119 -7.15 7.05 12.19
C ALA A 119 -7.67 6.08 11.11
N PHE A 120 -6.87 5.82 10.08
CA PHE A 120 -7.18 4.82 9.07
C PHE A 120 -7.26 3.41 9.67
N GLU A 121 -6.30 3.03 10.52
CA GLU A 121 -6.23 1.72 11.17
C GLU A 121 -7.37 1.48 12.16
N GLU A 122 -7.82 2.51 12.87
CA GLU A 122 -9.00 2.44 13.75
C GLU A 122 -10.29 2.10 12.97
N LEU A 123 -10.44 2.66 11.76
CA LEU A 123 -11.56 2.38 10.87
C LEU A 123 -11.39 1.06 10.09
N HIS A 124 -10.14 0.65 9.85
CA HIS A 124 -9.78 -0.53 9.07
C HIS A 124 -8.73 -1.37 9.83
N PRO A 125 -9.14 -2.14 10.85
CA PRO A 125 -8.20 -2.95 11.63
C PRO A 125 -7.47 -3.97 10.76
N GLN A 126 -6.14 -4.02 10.89
CA GLN A 126 -5.31 -4.88 10.05
C GLN A 126 -5.29 -6.33 10.57
N PRO A 127 -5.68 -7.35 9.77
CA PRO A 127 -5.85 -8.73 10.23
C PRO A 127 -4.54 -9.54 10.33
N PHE A 128 -3.38 -8.92 10.05
CA PHE A 128 -2.12 -9.62 9.88
C PHE A 128 -1.39 -9.86 11.20
N GLN A 129 -1.30 -11.13 11.61
CA GLN A 129 -0.69 -11.55 12.87
C GLN A 129 0.80 -11.89 12.66
N ARG A 130 1.65 -10.87 12.49
CA ARG A 130 3.05 -11.02 12.06
C ARG A 130 3.94 -11.91 12.94
N GLY A 131 3.57 -12.12 14.20
CA GLY A 131 4.27 -13.05 15.11
C GLY A 131 3.95 -14.53 14.88
N GLN A 132 2.98 -14.87 14.02
CA GLN A 132 2.57 -16.25 13.74
C GLN A 132 3.16 -16.75 12.43
N TYR A 133 3.24 -18.08 12.29
CA TYR A 133 3.60 -18.73 11.03
C TYR A 133 2.68 -18.24 9.90
N LEU A 134 3.31 -17.65 8.88
CA LEU A 134 2.66 -17.01 7.72
C LEU A 134 1.61 -15.95 8.06
N GLY A 135 1.59 -15.39 9.28
CA GLY A 135 0.54 -14.45 9.69
C GLY A 135 0.59 -13.10 8.96
N ALA A 136 1.72 -12.76 8.31
CA ALA A 136 1.83 -11.62 7.40
C ALA A 136 1.22 -11.88 6.01
N TYR A 137 0.90 -13.13 5.69
CA TYR A 137 0.36 -13.59 4.40
C TYR A 137 -1.04 -14.19 4.57
N ALA A 138 -1.77 -13.72 5.58
CA ALA A 138 -3.15 -14.11 5.80
C ALA A 138 -4.03 -13.69 4.61
N ASP A 139 -4.88 -14.60 4.14
CA ASP A 139 -5.87 -14.34 3.10
C ASP A 139 -7.05 -13.56 3.68
N THR A 140 -7.28 -12.35 3.16
CA THR A 140 -8.31 -11.45 3.69
C THR A 140 -9.68 -11.63 3.04
N HIS A 141 -9.76 -12.25 1.86
CA HIS A 141 -11.02 -12.57 1.18
C HIS A 141 -10.95 -13.99 0.60
N PRO A 142 -11.25 -15.01 1.42
CA PRO A 142 -11.21 -16.39 0.96
C PRO A 142 -12.36 -16.71 0.01
N GLU A 143 -12.02 -17.45 -1.05
CA GLU A 143 -12.94 -17.81 -2.13
C GLU A 143 -13.18 -19.33 -2.15
N ASP A 144 -14.38 -19.74 -2.59
CA ASP A 144 -14.77 -21.16 -2.66
C ASP A 144 -13.92 -21.96 -3.66
N THR A 145 -13.21 -21.30 -4.58
CA THR A 145 -12.26 -21.92 -5.50
C THR A 145 -10.98 -22.40 -4.80
N GLU A 146 -10.70 -21.91 -3.59
CA GLU A 146 -9.53 -22.30 -2.77
C GLU A 146 -9.94 -22.72 -1.34
N PRO A 147 -10.76 -23.77 -1.19
CA PRO A 147 -11.45 -24.05 0.07
C PRO A 147 -10.53 -24.59 1.18
N TYR A 148 -9.32 -25.03 0.85
CA TYR A 148 -8.42 -25.70 1.78
C TYR A 148 -7.29 -24.82 2.32
N THR A 149 -7.18 -23.56 1.91
CA THR A 149 -6.06 -22.67 2.27
C THR A 149 -5.88 -22.54 3.78
N ARG A 150 -6.97 -22.31 4.53
CA ARG A 150 -6.93 -22.22 6.01
C ARG A 150 -6.56 -23.56 6.66
N GLN A 151 -7.13 -24.66 6.18
CA GLN A 151 -6.83 -26.00 6.72
C GLN A 151 -5.35 -26.36 6.52
N ILE A 152 -4.77 -26.04 5.36
CA ILE A 152 -3.34 -26.25 5.08
C ILE A 152 -2.48 -25.45 6.07
N GLN A 153 -2.84 -24.18 6.32
CA GLN A 153 -2.11 -23.34 7.29
C GLN A 153 -2.22 -23.87 8.72
N GLU A 154 -3.37 -24.38 9.14
CA GLU A 154 -3.57 -25.00 10.45
C GLU A 154 -2.70 -26.25 10.63
N LEU A 155 -2.63 -27.10 9.60
CA LEU A 155 -1.84 -28.33 9.62
C LEU A 155 -0.32 -28.10 9.56
N ALA A 156 0.12 -26.92 9.12
CA ALA A 156 1.53 -26.56 8.98
C ALA A 156 2.14 -25.91 10.25
N ARG A 157 1.33 -25.71 11.30
CA ARG A 157 1.75 -25.15 12.61
C ARG A 157 2.22 -26.25 13.56
#